data_AF-A0A7C9JFF2-F1
#
_entry.id   AF-A0A7C9JFF2-F1
#
_cell.length_a   1.000
_cell.length_b   1.000
_cell.length_c   1.000
_cell.angle_alpha   90.00
_cell.angle_beta   90.00
_cell.angle_gamma   90.00
#
_symmetry.space_group_name_H-M   'P 1'
#
loop_
_entity.id
_entity.type
_entity.pdbx_description
1 polymer ?
#
loop_
_entity_poly.entity_id
_entity_poly.type
_entity_poly.pdbx_seq_one_letter_code
_entity_poly.pdbx_strand_id
1 'polypeptide(L)'
;MPPNLDAYVWVADPQPSLLGGFIARYAAEGGHSARHLAAFRRAYVLGEADGDDSALLDELRSGDGSFTLYLKGRGPQDPIIALTCEGAAVLGLSVHAEDDLPLVIAQAEQLLDRLREELSAEAGIAGVELPPPRNRAEWDEQDPTVLLRFPDPAGRTSRQPGRA
;
A
#
# COMPACT_ATOMS: atom_id res chain seq x y z
N MET A 1 19.07 -5.63 -5.19
CA MET A 1 18.12 -4.61 -5.69
C MET A 1 18.17 -3.45 -4.72
N PRO A 2 18.07 -2.20 -5.21
CA PRO A 2 17.86 -1.05 -4.32
C PRO A 2 16.54 -1.24 -3.56
N PRO A 3 16.45 -0.75 -2.32
CA PRO A 3 15.22 -0.84 -1.56
C PRO A 3 14.15 0.08 -2.15
N ASN A 4 12.88 -0.20 -1.87
CA ASN A 4 11.78 0.67 -2.29
C ASN A 4 11.38 1.63 -1.17
N LEU A 5 10.99 2.84 -1.56
CA LEU A 5 10.25 3.78 -0.74
C LEU A 5 8.77 3.61 -1.07
N ASP A 6 7.98 3.27 -0.07
CA ASP A 6 6.55 3.05 -0.18
C ASP A 6 5.80 4.16 0.56
N ALA A 7 4.76 4.69 -0.07
CA ALA A 7 3.89 5.72 0.49
C ALA A 7 2.44 5.30 0.36
N TYR A 8 1.67 5.42 1.45
CA TYR A 8 0.30 4.94 1.56
C TYR A 8 -0.63 6.00 2.16
N VAL A 9 -1.89 5.95 1.74
CA VAL A 9 -3.00 6.67 2.38
C VAL A 9 -4.12 5.71 2.76
N TRP A 10 -4.83 6.04 3.83
CA TRP A 10 -6.00 5.29 4.28
C TRP A 10 -7.28 5.87 3.69
N VAL A 11 -8.09 5.02 3.04
CA VAL A 11 -9.39 5.36 2.48
C VAL A 11 -10.44 4.51 3.17
N ALA A 12 -11.17 5.12 4.12
CA ALA A 12 -12.15 4.41 4.95
C ALA A 12 -13.33 3.87 4.13
N ASP A 13 -13.73 4.58 3.08
CA ASP A 13 -14.83 4.21 2.20
C ASP A 13 -14.37 4.28 0.72
N PRO A 14 -13.76 3.19 0.20
CA PRO A 14 -13.13 3.18 -1.11
C PRO A 14 -14.15 3.05 -2.23
N GLN A 15 -14.77 4.18 -2.57
CA GLN A 15 -15.79 4.25 -3.61
C GLN A 15 -15.27 3.70 -4.96
N PRO A 16 -16.12 3.00 -5.75
CA PRO A 16 -15.70 2.40 -7.03
C PRO A 16 -15.04 3.39 -8.00
N SER A 17 -15.51 4.65 -8.03
CA SER A 17 -14.94 5.72 -8.86
C SER A 17 -13.53 6.12 -8.43
N LEU A 18 -13.26 6.15 -7.12
CA LEU A 18 -11.94 6.44 -6.56
C LEU A 18 -10.95 5.32 -6.89
N LEU A 19 -11.35 4.06 -6.67
CA LEU A 19 -10.54 2.88 -7.02
C LEU A 19 -10.26 2.82 -8.52
N GLY A 20 -11.30 3.03 -9.34
CA GLY A 20 -11.18 3.07 -10.80
C GLY A 20 -10.26 4.19 -11.28
N GLY A 21 -10.36 5.38 -10.69
CA GLY A 21 -9.50 6.52 -10.99
C GLY A 21 -8.03 6.27 -10.64
N PHE A 22 -7.77 5.71 -9.45
CA PHE A 22 -6.42 5.33 -9.00
C PHE A 22 -5.78 4.31 -9.95
N ILE A 23 -6.51 3.24 -10.28
CA ILE A 23 -6.06 2.21 -11.24
C ILE A 23 -5.80 2.82 -12.62
N ALA A 24 -6.73 3.64 -13.13
CA ALA A 24 -6.59 4.27 -14.44
C ALA A 24 -5.41 5.24 -14.51
N ARG A 25 -5.02 5.85 -13.39
CA ARG A 25 -3.90 6.77 -13.32
C ARG A 25 -2.56 6.05 -13.26
N TYR A 26 -2.43 5.05 -12.39
CA TYR A 26 -1.13 4.49 -12.02
C TYR A 26 -0.86 3.09 -12.59
N ALA A 27 -1.87 2.23 -12.71
CA ALA A 27 -1.65 0.81 -13.02
C ALA A 27 -1.53 0.57 -14.53
N ALA A 28 -0.47 -0.13 -14.92
CA ALA A 28 -0.34 -0.69 -16.25
C ALA A 28 -1.29 -1.89 -16.40
N GLU A 29 -1.74 -2.14 -17.63
CA GLU A 29 -2.65 -3.27 -17.91
C GLU A 29 -1.94 -4.63 -17.95
N GLY A 30 -0.60 -4.63 -18.04
CA GLY A 30 0.23 -5.83 -18.08
C GLY A 30 0.96 -6.12 -16.75
N GLY A 31 1.82 -7.14 -16.79
CA GLY A 31 2.63 -7.55 -15.64
C GLY A 31 2.09 -8.78 -14.91
N HIS A 32 2.81 -9.22 -13.87
CA HIS A 32 2.52 -10.47 -13.16
C HIS A 32 1.13 -10.48 -12.49
N SER A 33 0.65 -9.32 -12.05
CA SER A 33 -0.64 -9.18 -11.37
C SER A 33 -1.80 -8.80 -12.31
N ALA A 34 -1.60 -8.79 -13.64
CA ALA A 34 -2.63 -8.35 -14.59
C ALA A 34 -3.95 -9.14 -14.46
N ARG A 35 -3.87 -10.46 -14.21
CA ARG A 35 -5.05 -11.31 -13.99
C ARG A 35 -5.83 -10.88 -12.73
N HIS A 36 -5.12 -10.64 -11.63
CA HIS A 36 -5.74 -10.24 -10.37
C HIS A 36 -6.30 -8.82 -10.46
N LEU A 37 -5.62 -7.92 -11.19
CA LEU A 37 -6.13 -6.57 -11.48
C LEU A 37 -7.43 -6.61 -12.27
N ALA A 38 -7.54 -7.50 -13.26
CA ALA A 38 -8.77 -7.65 -14.04
C ALA A 38 -9.94 -8.12 -13.16
N ALA A 39 -9.73 -9.13 -12.31
CA ALA A 39 -10.73 -9.59 -11.35
C ALA A 39 -11.10 -8.51 -10.32
N PHE A 40 -10.10 -7.80 -9.79
CA PHE A 40 -10.31 -6.69 -8.87
C PHE A 40 -11.20 -5.60 -9.48
N ARG A 41 -10.95 -5.22 -10.74
CA ARG A 41 -11.77 -4.23 -11.44
C ARG A 41 -13.22 -4.69 -11.57
N ARG A 42 -13.46 -5.94 -11.96
CA ARG A 42 -14.81 -6.49 -12.03
C ARG A 42 -15.49 -6.50 -10.66
N ALA A 43 -14.79 -6.92 -9.62
CA ALA A 43 -15.34 -7.01 -8.27
C ALA A 43 -15.64 -5.65 -7.63
N TYR A 44 -14.66 -4.74 -7.62
CA TYR A 44 -14.70 -3.54 -6.76
C TYR A 44 -14.89 -2.23 -7.53
N VAL A 45 -14.78 -2.24 -8.86
CA VAL A 45 -14.98 -1.04 -9.68
C VAL A 45 -16.26 -1.14 -10.51
N LEU A 46 -16.52 -2.29 -11.13
CA LEU A 46 -17.67 -2.49 -12.02
C LEU A 46 -18.87 -3.13 -11.31
N GLY A 47 -18.63 -3.95 -10.27
CA GLY A 47 -19.69 -4.71 -9.60
C GLY A 47 -20.19 -5.89 -10.44
N GLU A 48 -19.33 -6.46 -11.29
CA GLU A 48 -19.64 -7.50 -12.27
C GLU A 48 -18.87 -8.81 -12.01
N ALA A 49 -18.28 -8.98 -10.81
CA ALA A 49 -17.51 -10.18 -10.51
C ALA A 49 -18.35 -11.46 -10.52
N ASP A 50 -17.74 -12.52 -11.04
CA ASP A 50 -18.25 -13.87 -10.98
C ASP A 50 -17.51 -14.74 -9.93
N GLY A 51 -17.81 -16.04 -9.94
CA GLY A 51 -17.17 -16.99 -9.03
C GLY A 51 -15.68 -17.19 -9.30
N ASP A 52 -15.24 -17.07 -10.55
CA ASP A 52 -13.83 -17.22 -10.93
C ASP A 52 -13.02 -16.00 -10.48
N ASP A 53 -13.60 -14.80 -10.61
CA ASP A 53 -13.03 -13.57 -10.07
C ASP A 53 -12.85 -13.63 -8.55
N SER A 54 -13.87 -14.15 -7.87
CA SER A 54 -13.85 -14.32 -6.41
C SER A 54 -12.76 -15.31 -5.99
N ALA A 55 -12.69 -16.47 -6.64
CA ALA A 55 -11.67 -17.48 -6.37
C ALA A 55 -10.25 -16.95 -6.62
N LEU A 56 -10.05 -16.17 -7.69
CA LEU A 56 -8.75 -15.58 -8.02
C LEU A 56 -8.31 -14.54 -7.00
N LEU A 57 -9.23 -13.73 -6.47
CA LEU A 57 -8.93 -12.76 -5.41
C LEU A 57 -8.71 -13.45 -4.06
N ASP A 58 -9.39 -14.56 -3.80
CA ASP A 58 -9.20 -15.38 -2.61
C ASP A 58 -7.79 -16.00 -2.53
N GLU A 59 -7.11 -16.24 -3.66
CA GLU A 59 -5.69 -16.63 -3.69
C GLU A 59 -4.77 -15.62 -2.99
N LEU A 60 -5.17 -14.34 -2.95
CA LEU A 60 -4.41 -13.25 -2.33
C LEU A 60 -4.78 -12.98 -0.88
N ARG A 61 -5.87 -13.60 -0.39
CA ARG A 61 -6.37 -13.32 0.95
C ARG A 61 -5.46 -13.87 2.03
N SER A 62 -5.18 -13.03 3.01
CA SER A 62 -4.62 -13.42 4.29
C SER A 62 -5.69 -14.05 5.17
N GLY A 63 -5.28 -14.73 6.24
CA GLY A 63 -6.19 -15.41 7.17
C GLY A 63 -7.18 -14.49 7.90
N ASP A 64 -6.94 -13.18 7.88
CA ASP A 64 -7.86 -12.15 8.39
C ASP A 64 -8.85 -11.62 7.33
N GLY A 65 -8.77 -12.11 6.09
CA GLY A 65 -9.61 -11.70 4.98
C GLY A 65 -9.09 -10.48 4.20
N SER A 66 -8.05 -9.81 4.68
CA SER A 66 -7.38 -8.73 3.93
C SER A 66 -6.61 -9.29 2.73
N PHE A 67 -6.35 -8.47 1.71
CA PHE A 67 -5.42 -8.84 0.64
C PHE A 67 -4.73 -7.61 0.07
N THR A 68 -3.62 -7.83 -0.63
CA THR A 68 -2.84 -6.77 -1.28
C THR A 68 -2.54 -7.12 -2.72
N LEU A 69 -2.71 -6.14 -3.60
CA LEU A 69 -2.32 -6.16 -5.00
C LEU A 69 -1.10 -5.26 -5.20
N TYR A 70 0.03 -5.88 -5.53
CA TYR A 70 1.20 -5.19 -6.06
C TYR A 70 1.08 -5.16 -7.59
N LEU A 71 0.99 -3.96 -8.16
CA LEU A 71 0.70 -3.77 -9.57
C LEU A 71 1.90 -3.17 -10.29
N LYS A 72 2.02 -3.47 -11.58
CA LYS A 72 3.00 -2.79 -12.42
C LYS A 72 2.51 -1.37 -12.69
N GLY A 73 3.40 -0.38 -12.53
CA GLY A 73 3.16 1.01 -12.87
C GLY A 73 3.17 1.31 -14.36
N ARG A 74 2.38 2.31 -14.77
CA ARG A 74 2.49 2.96 -16.10
C ARG A 74 3.73 3.84 -16.22
N GLY A 75 4.20 4.36 -15.09
CA GLY A 75 5.33 5.26 -14.98
C GLY A 75 6.40 4.70 -14.04
N PRO A 76 7.17 5.58 -13.38
CA PRO A 76 8.22 5.15 -12.46
C PRO A 76 7.70 4.66 -11.10
N GLN A 77 6.39 4.81 -10.82
CA GLN A 77 5.77 4.35 -9.59
C GLN A 77 4.98 3.06 -9.82
N ASP A 78 5.20 2.05 -8.99
CA ASP A 78 4.41 0.82 -8.97
C ASP A 78 3.27 0.96 -7.95
N PRO A 79 1.98 0.89 -8.35
CA PRO A 79 0.87 1.08 -7.43
C PRO A 79 0.60 -0.15 -6.58
N ILE A 80 0.13 0.12 -5.36
CA ILE A 80 -0.25 -0.88 -4.37
C ILE A 80 -1.69 -0.59 -3.93
N ILE A 81 -2.52 -1.63 -3.93
CA ILE A 81 -3.90 -1.58 -3.43
C ILE A 81 -4.05 -2.68 -2.39
N ALA A 82 -4.27 -2.34 -1.13
CA ALA A 82 -4.68 -3.31 -0.12
C ALA A 82 -6.13 -3.06 0.29
N LEU A 83 -6.94 -4.12 0.32
CA LEU A 83 -8.26 -4.08 0.96
C LEU A 83 -8.15 -4.72 2.34
N THR A 84 -8.62 -3.97 3.33
CA THR A 84 -8.60 -4.41 4.73
C THR A 84 -9.80 -5.31 5.03
N CYS A 85 -9.70 -6.08 6.10
CA CYS A 85 -10.83 -6.88 6.60
C CYS A 85 -12.02 -6.02 7.08
N GLU A 86 -11.79 -4.72 7.29
CA GLU A 86 -12.78 -3.74 7.74
C GLU A 86 -13.50 -3.05 6.57
N GLY A 87 -13.17 -3.41 5.32
CA GLY A 87 -13.76 -2.81 4.11
C GLY A 87 -13.13 -1.49 3.69
N ALA A 88 -12.08 -1.03 4.38
CA ALA A 88 -11.28 0.11 3.95
C ALA A 88 -10.28 -0.30 2.86
N ALA A 89 -9.71 0.69 2.18
CA ALA A 89 -8.56 0.49 1.30
C ALA A 89 -7.34 1.26 1.81
N VAL A 90 -6.17 0.66 1.66
CA VAL A 90 -4.88 1.34 1.70
C VAL A 90 -4.37 1.46 0.27
N LEU A 91 -4.24 2.69 -0.21
CA LEU A 91 -3.77 2.99 -1.57
C LEU A 91 -2.38 3.60 -1.49
N GLY A 92 -1.46 3.11 -2.31
CA GLY A 92 -0.09 3.58 -2.24
C GLY A 92 0.71 3.45 -3.52
N LEU A 93 1.88 4.09 -3.50
CA LEU A 93 2.85 4.08 -4.58
C LEU A 93 4.19 3.63 -4.01
N SER A 94 4.83 2.73 -4.73
CA SER A 94 6.20 2.28 -4.49
C SER A 94 7.12 2.89 -5.54
N VAL A 95 8.25 3.44 -5.11
CA VAL A 95 9.33 3.93 -5.97
C VAL A 95 10.67 3.38 -5.47
N HIS A 96 11.68 3.32 -6.33
CA HIS A 96 13.02 3.02 -5.85
C HIS A 96 13.50 4.13 -4.91
N ALA A 97 13.99 3.73 -3.73
CA ALA A 97 14.62 4.64 -2.80
C ALA A 97 16.04 4.94 -3.28
N GLU A 98 16.40 6.22 -3.22
CA GLU A 98 17.76 6.69 -3.45
C GLU A 98 18.67 6.34 -2.26
N ASP A 99 19.98 6.29 -2.48
CA ASP A 99 20.95 6.03 -1.40
C ASP A 99 21.14 7.24 -0.44
N ASP A 100 20.54 8.39 -0.76
CA ASP A 100 20.64 9.64 -0.01
C ASP A 100 19.39 9.85 0.88
N LEU A 101 19.59 9.71 2.19
CA LEU A 101 18.53 9.80 3.20
C LEU A 101 17.69 11.10 3.10
N PRO A 102 18.29 12.31 3.09
CA PRO A 102 17.58 13.55 2.79
C PRO A 102 16.70 13.52 1.54
N LEU A 103 17.19 12.90 0.46
CA LEU A 103 16.45 12.79 -0.79
C LEU A 103 15.26 11.83 -0.66
N VAL A 104 15.45 10.70 0.02
CA VAL A 104 14.37 9.75 0.31
C VAL A 104 13.28 10.39 1.15
N ILE A 105 13.64 11.18 2.18
CA ILE A 105 12.68 11.93 3.00
C ILE A 105 11.88 12.91 2.13
N ALA A 106 12.56 13.71 1.30
CA ALA A 106 11.89 14.66 0.42
C ALA A 106 10.97 13.99 -0.62
N GLN A 107 11.38 12.82 -1.15
CA GLN A 107 10.54 12.02 -2.03
C GLN A 107 9.31 11.48 -1.31
N ALA A 108 9.46 11.03 -0.07
CA ALA A 108 8.37 10.50 0.76
C ALA A 108 7.31 11.59 1.01
N GLU A 109 7.74 12.77 1.43
CA GLU A 109 6.86 13.93 1.64
C GLU A 109 6.10 14.29 0.34
N GLN A 110 6.79 14.36 -0.80
CA GLN A 110 6.17 14.67 -2.08
C GLN A 110 5.15 13.61 -2.54
N LEU A 111 5.43 12.33 -2.30
CA LEU A 111 4.50 11.25 -2.62
C LEU A 111 3.26 11.30 -1.73
N LEU A 112 3.45 11.54 -0.43
CA LEU A 112 2.36 11.65 0.53
C LEU A 112 1.46 12.85 0.24
N ASP A 113 2.03 14.03 0.02
CA ASP A 113 1.25 15.24 -0.28
C ASP A 113 0.41 15.05 -1.55
N ARG A 114 1.01 14.47 -2.59
CA ARG A 114 0.30 14.14 -3.83
C ARG A 114 -0.83 13.14 -3.59
N LEU A 115 -0.56 12.03 -2.91
CA LEU A 115 -1.58 11.00 -2.66
C LEU A 115 -2.72 11.54 -1.81
N ARG A 116 -2.41 12.34 -0.78
CA ARG A 116 -3.41 12.96 0.09
C ARG A 116 -4.29 13.95 -0.67
N GLU A 117 -3.69 14.79 -1.52
CA GLU A 117 -4.44 15.74 -2.35
C GLU A 117 -5.31 15.00 -3.38
N GLU A 118 -4.72 14.06 -4.14
CA GLU A 118 -5.44 13.34 -5.22
C GLU A 118 -6.57 12.46 -4.69
N LEU A 119 -6.39 11.84 -3.53
CA LEU A 119 -7.34 10.88 -2.95
C LEU A 119 -8.17 11.50 -1.81
N SER A 120 -8.01 12.80 -1.55
CA SER A 120 -8.67 13.53 -0.44
C SER A 120 -8.48 12.81 0.91
N ALA A 121 -7.29 12.25 1.14
CA ALA A 121 -6.99 11.49 2.34
C ALA A 121 -6.42 12.38 3.45
N GLU A 122 -6.93 12.24 4.67
CA GLU A 122 -6.54 13.08 5.81
C GLU A 122 -5.10 12.80 6.29
N ALA A 123 -4.66 11.55 6.22
CA ALA A 123 -3.37 11.08 6.71
C ALA A 123 -2.71 10.12 5.72
N GLY A 124 -1.39 10.03 5.83
CA GLY A 124 -0.57 9.12 5.04
C GLY A 124 0.66 8.65 5.83
N ILE A 125 1.21 7.51 5.44
CA ILE A 125 2.44 6.94 6.00
C ILE A 125 3.42 6.64 4.86
N ALA A 126 4.71 6.84 5.09
CA ALA A 126 5.73 6.46 4.15
C ALA A 126 6.92 5.81 4.85
N GLY A 127 7.61 4.93 4.15
CA GLY A 127 8.77 4.24 4.69
C GLY A 127 9.49 3.39 3.66
N VAL A 128 10.73 3.02 3.97
CA VAL A 128 11.52 2.13 3.12
C VAL A 128 11.15 0.69 3.42
N GLU A 129 10.81 -0.09 2.38
CA GLU A 129 10.33 -1.47 2.48
C GLU A 129 9.16 -1.58 3.47
N LEU A 130 8.24 -0.61 3.41
CA LEU A 130 7.11 -0.53 4.33
C LEU A 130 5.94 -1.35 3.73
N PRO A 131 5.54 -2.47 4.34
CA PRO A 131 4.38 -3.20 3.87
C PRO A 131 3.10 -2.37 4.08
N PRO A 132 2.09 -2.52 3.20
CA PRO A 132 0.81 -1.84 3.39
C PRO A 132 0.11 -2.38 4.66
N PRO A 133 -0.41 -1.51 5.53
CA PRO A 133 -1.22 -1.93 6.67
C PRO A 133 -2.45 -2.73 6.24
N ARG A 134 -2.76 -3.79 6.98
CA ARG A 134 -3.88 -4.71 6.67
C ARG A 134 -5.17 -4.38 7.39
N ASN A 135 -5.10 -3.57 8.44
CA ASN A 135 -6.21 -3.18 9.30
C ASN A 135 -5.90 -1.86 10.00
N ARG A 136 -6.90 -1.29 10.69
CA ARG A 136 -6.76 0.01 11.34
C ARG A 136 -5.78 0.00 12.51
N ALA A 137 -5.69 -1.10 13.24
CA ALA A 137 -4.72 -1.22 14.33
C ALA A 137 -3.28 -1.13 13.81
N GLU A 138 -2.96 -1.85 12.74
CA GLU A 138 -1.65 -1.75 12.07
C GLU A 138 -1.40 -0.33 11.55
N TRP A 139 -2.41 0.36 11.01
CA TRP A 139 -2.28 1.74 10.55
C TRP A 139 -1.93 2.71 11.69
N ASP A 140 -2.65 2.64 12.81
CA ASP A 140 -2.44 3.53 13.95
C ASP A 140 -1.10 3.24 14.67
N GLU A 141 -0.61 1.99 14.62
CA GLU A 141 0.72 1.60 15.15
C GLU A 141 1.90 2.18 14.35
N GLN A 142 1.71 2.52 13.08
CA GLN A 142 2.81 3.05 12.25
C GLN A 142 3.23 4.48 12.66
N ASP A 143 2.40 5.19 13.44
CA ASP A 143 2.48 6.64 13.68
C ASP A 143 2.51 7.42 12.34
N PRO A 144 1.42 8.11 11.94
CA PRO A 144 1.33 8.82 10.66
C PRO A 144 2.35 9.96 10.48
N THR A 145 3.20 10.21 11.48
CA THR A 145 4.32 11.16 11.45
C THR A 145 5.68 10.52 11.13
N VAL A 146 5.79 9.19 11.09
CA VAL A 146 7.07 8.49 10.88
C VAL A 146 7.37 8.37 9.40
N LEU A 147 8.37 9.14 8.95
CA LEU A 147 8.80 9.28 7.55
C LEU A 147 9.65 8.11 7.02
N LEU A 148 10.37 7.37 7.88
CA LEU A 148 11.24 6.25 7.48
C LEU A 148 11.44 5.24 8.61
N ARG A 149 11.04 3.98 8.40
CA ARG A 149 11.61 2.83 9.12
C ARG A 149 12.63 2.16 8.20
N PHE A 150 13.84 1.96 8.71
CA PHE A 150 14.80 1.03 8.12
C PHE A 150 14.65 -0.33 8.82
N PRO A 151 14.80 -1.45 8.10
CA PRO A 151 14.95 -2.73 8.78
C PRO A 151 16.17 -2.65 9.71
N ASP A 152 15.96 -2.97 10.99
CA ASP A 152 17.03 -2.97 11.99
C ASP A 152 18.14 -3.93 11.52
N PRO A 153 19.38 -3.46 11.26
CA PRO A 153 20.47 -4.33 10.82
C PRO A 153 20.92 -5.32 11.91
N ALA A 154 20.39 -5.23 13.13
CA ALA A 154 20.67 -6.19 14.18
C ALA A 154 19.44 -6.45 15.04
N GLY A 155 18.87 -7.65 14.94
CA GLY A 155 17.90 -8.17 15.91
C GLY A 155 18.45 -8.19 17.34
N ARG A 156 18.45 -7.04 18.02
CA ARG A 156 18.72 -6.91 19.44
C ARG A 156 17.40 -6.74 20.15
N THR A 157 16.85 -7.90 20.52
CA THR A 157 15.96 -8.02 21.66
C THR A 157 16.50 -7.19 22.82
N SER A 158 15.82 -6.11 23.13
CA SER A 158 16.02 -5.35 24.36
C SER A 158 15.61 -6.24 25.54
N ARG A 159 16.55 -7.06 26.03
CA ARG A 159 16.51 -7.58 27.40
C ARG A 159 16.60 -6.38 28.34
N GLN A 160 15.52 -6.10 29.07
CA GLN A 160 15.61 -5.27 30.26
C GLN A 160 16.56 -5.96 31.27
N PRO A 161 17.57 -5.25 31.82
CA PRO A 161 18.28 -5.74 32.99
C PRO A 161 17.39 -5.53 34.21
N GLY A 162 17.30 -6.57 35.04
CA GLY A 162 16.51 -6.59 36.27
C GLY A 162 16.86 -5.45 37.22
N ARG A 163 15.86 -5.07 38.02
CA ARG A 163 16.09 -4.39 39.28
C ARG A 163 15.77 -5.35 40.43
N ALA A 164 16.72 -5.38 41.34
CA ALA A 164 16.78 -6.12 42.58
C ALA A 164 15.67 -5.74 43.56
#